data_AF-A0A8T3WEE7-F1
#
_entry.id   AF-A0A8T3WEE7-F1
#
_cell.length_a   1.000
_cell.length_b   1.000
_cell.length_c   1.000
_cell.angle_alpha   90.00
_cell.angle_beta   90.00
_cell.angle_gamma   90.00
#
_symmetry.space_group_name_H-M   'P 1'
#
loop_
_entity.id
_entity.type
_entity.pdbx_description
1 polymer ?
#
loop_
_entity_poly.entity_id
_entity_poly.type
_entity_poly.pdbx_seq_one_letter_code
_entity_poly.pdbx_strand_id
1 'polypeptide(L)'
;DVGDYIIGDVVIERKSAGDFFSSMINKRLIRQVEELKQHPKHLLIVEGFNNDFYSRLENSNALRGFLLHLLLEEKVPVAYTLDEKDTALFLLLLAKKSPFHRASELSFRGNRRILNDKERAQFILEGFYGIGPKTAKKLLEKFGNLKNVFSAEDAKIRELIGKKANEFLRILGMDVNTKQ
;
A
#
# COMPACT_ATOMS: atom_id res chain seq x y z
N ASP A 1 -30.30 0.72 -11.68
CA ASP A 1 -28.97 0.88 -12.29
C ASP A 1 -28.03 1.43 -11.24
N VAL A 2 -26.93 0.73 -10.94
CA VAL A 2 -26.01 1.08 -9.84
C VAL A 2 -24.66 1.49 -10.44
N GLY A 3 -24.20 2.70 -10.10
CA GLY A 3 -22.94 3.28 -10.59
C GLY A 3 -23.03 3.86 -12.01
N ASP A 4 -22.27 4.92 -12.25
CA ASP A 4 -22.14 5.57 -13.56
C ASP A 4 -21.22 4.79 -14.51
N TYR A 5 -20.23 4.07 -13.97
CA TYR A 5 -19.30 3.27 -14.75
C TYR A 5 -19.06 1.90 -14.14
N ILE A 6 -18.83 0.90 -14.99
CA ILE A 6 -18.41 -0.44 -14.59
C ILE A 6 -17.16 -0.79 -15.39
N ILE A 7 -16.04 -1.02 -14.70
CA ILE A 7 -14.74 -1.36 -15.33
C ILE A 7 -14.24 -2.67 -14.74
N GLY A 8 -14.32 -3.73 -15.56
CA GLY A 8 -14.10 -5.10 -15.07
C GLY A 8 -15.14 -5.45 -14.01
N ASP A 9 -14.67 -5.72 -12.79
CA ASP A 9 -15.52 -6.02 -11.63
C ASP A 9 -15.65 -4.86 -10.64
N VAL A 10 -15.21 -3.65 -11.02
CA VAL A 10 -15.30 -2.44 -10.20
C VAL A 10 -16.48 -1.59 -10.65
N VAL A 11 -17.40 -1.29 -9.73
CA VAL A 11 -18.50 -0.33 -9.94
C VAL A 11 -18.09 1.05 -9.44
N ILE A 12 -18.36 2.09 -10.23
CA ILE A 12 -17.88 3.44 -9.96
C ILE A 12 -19.06 4.40 -10.00
N GLU A 13 -19.25 5.14 -8.93
CA GLU A 13 -20.15 6.29 -8.87
C GLU A 13 -19.32 7.56 -9.09
N ARG A 14 -19.68 8.42 -10.03
CA ARG A 14 -19.02 9.70 -10.28
C ARG A 14 -19.95 10.84 -9.91
N LYS A 15 -19.47 11.76 -9.09
CA LYS A 15 -20.21 12.95 -8.68
C LYS A 15 -19.37 14.20 -8.88
N SER A 16 -19.98 15.27 -9.36
CA SER A 16 -19.35 16.59 -9.25
C SER A 16 -19.21 16.98 -7.77
N ALA A 17 -18.24 17.82 -7.42
CA ALA A 17 -18.05 18.29 -6.05
C ALA A 17 -19.30 19.00 -5.51
N GLY A 18 -19.97 19.80 -6.37
CA GLY A 18 -21.24 20.44 -6.04
C GLY A 18 -22.35 19.43 -5.78
N ASP A 19 -22.51 18.42 -6.62
CA ASP A 19 -23.52 17.37 -6.46
C ASP A 19 -23.24 16.44 -5.28
N PHE A 20 -21.97 16.22 -4.97
CA PHE A 20 -21.52 15.50 -3.78
C PHE A 20 -21.96 16.25 -2.53
N PHE A 21 -21.61 17.54 -2.43
CA PHE A 21 -21.99 18.36 -1.29
C PHE A 21 -23.51 18.49 -1.16
N SER A 22 -24.23 18.75 -2.26
CA SER A 22 -25.68 18.88 -2.23
C SER A 22 -26.37 17.56 -1.82
N SER A 23 -25.83 16.40 -2.21
CA SER A 23 -26.39 15.10 -1.86
C SER A 23 -26.04 14.65 -0.45
N MET A 24 -24.90 15.09 0.07
CA MET A 24 -24.54 14.97 1.49
C MET A 24 -25.55 15.74 2.36
N ILE A 25 -25.78 17.02 2.08
CA ILE A 25 -26.72 17.86 2.85
C ILE A 25 -28.15 17.31 2.80
N ASN A 26 -28.58 16.85 1.63
CA ASN A 26 -29.91 16.26 1.44
C ASN A 26 -29.99 14.78 1.86
N LYS A 27 -28.93 14.21 2.45
CA LYS A 27 -28.83 12.81 2.92
C LYS A 27 -29.09 11.74 1.84
N ARG A 28 -29.12 12.11 0.57
CA ARG A 28 -29.32 11.17 -0.56
C ARG A 28 -28.09 10.32 -0.82
N LEU A 29 -26.90 10.87 -0.54
CA LEU A 29 -25.64 10.21 -0.83
C LEU A 29 -25.43 8.92 -0.03
N ILE A 30 -25.99 8.82 1.19
CA ILE A 30 -25.90 7.60 2.01
C ILE A 30 -26.56 6.42 1.30
N ARG A 31 -27.75 6.62 0.74
CA ARG A 31 -28.44 5.55 0.00
C ARG A 31 -27.65 5.11 -1.23
N GLN A 32 -27.06 6.06 -1.97
CA GLN A 32 -26.22 5.72 -3.13
C GLN A 32 -24.98 4.92 -2.69
N VAL A 33 -24.41 5.25 -1.54
CA VAL A 33 -23.30 4.52 -0.92
C VAL A 33 -23.71 3.12 -0.50
N GLU A 34 -24.89 2.94 0.12
CA GLU A 34 -25.42 1.62 0.48
C GLU A 34 -25.65 0.72 -0.74
N GLU A 35 -26.17 1.30 -1.83
CA GLU A 35 -26.35 0.62 -3.12
C GLU A 35 -25.00 0.26 -3.74
N LEU A 36 -24.04 1.19 -3.75
CA LEU A 36 -22.69 0.99 -4.28
C LEU A 36 -21.93 -0.12 -3.52
N LYS A 37 -22.08 -0.17 -2.19
CA LYS A 37 -21.45 -1.18 -1.32
C LYS A 37 -21.94 -2.61 -1.54
N GLN A 38 -23.07 -2.81 -2.23
CA GLN A 38 -23.49 -4.15 -2.64
C GLN A 38 -22.47 -4.80 -3.60
N HIS A 39 -21.61 -4.00 -4.23
CA HIS A 39 -20.54 -4.48 -5.09
C HIS A 39 -19.22 -4.62 -4.30
N PRO A 40 -18.58 -5.81 -4.30
CA PRO A 40 -17.35 -6.04 -3.52
C PRO A 40 -16.19 -5.11 -3.88
N LYS A 41 -16.11 -4.70 -5.15
CA LYS A 41 -15.17 -3.65 -5.59
C LYS A 41 -15.97 -2.46 -6.08
N HIS A 42 -15.77 -1.35 -5.40
CA HIS A 42 -16.45 -0.11 -5.71
C HIS A 42 -15.54 1.09 -5.51
N LEU A 43 -15.89 2.22 -6.12
CA LEU A 43 -15.18 3.49 -6.00
C LEU A 43 -16.14 4.66 -6.14
N LEU A 44 -16.02 5.66 -5.26
CA LEU A 44 -16.66 6.96 -5.46
C LEU A 44 -15.63 7.95 -6.02
N ILE A 45 -15.93 8.56 -7.16
CA ILE A 45 -15.12 9.65 -7.73
C ILE A 45 -15.84 10.97 -7.49
N VAL A 46 -15.15 11.91 -6.84
CA VAL A 46 -15.61 13.29 -6.66
C VAL A 46 -14.81 14.22 -7.55
N GLU A 47 -15.44 14.71 -8.61
CA GLU A 47 -14.82 15.51 -9.65
C GLU A 47 -14.98 17.00 -9.41
N GLY A 48 -13.93 17.79 -9.66
CA GLY A 48 -13.94 19.24 -9.47
C GLY A 48 -13.68 19.66 -8.03
N PHE A 49 -13.15 18.78 -7.18
CA PHE A 49 -12.83 19.10 -5.80
C PHE A 49 -11.48 19.83 -5.71
N ASN A 50 -11.53 21.16 -5.66
CA ASN A 50 -10.35 22.02 -5.61
C ASN A 50 -10.42 23.03 -4.45
N ASN A 51 -9.34 23.79 -4.24
CA ASN A 51 -9.25 24.75 -3.15
C ASN A 51 -10.29 25.88 -3.24
N ASP A 52 -10.69 26.30 -4.44
CA ASP A 52 -11.72 27.33 -4.63
C ASP A 52 -13.10 26.82 -4.27
N PHE A 53 -13.44 25.58 -4.65
CA PHE A 53 -14.65 24.93 -4.20
C PHE A 53 -14.67 24.81 -2.68
N TYR A 54 -13.57 24.32 -2.10
CA TYR A 54 -13.46 24.07 -0.66
C TYR A 54 -13.58 25.36 0.18
N SER A 55 -12.97 26.46 -0.27
CA SER A 55 -13.00 27.74 0.45
C SER A 55 -14.38 28.40 0.47
N ARG A 56 -15.24 28.08 -0.51
CA ARG A 56 -16.62 28.58 -0.61
C ARG A 56 -17.61 27.78 0.23
N LEU A 57 -17.21 26.66 0.82
CA LEU A 57 -18.10 25.85 1.66
C LEU A 57 -18.24 26.46 3.05
N GLU A 58 -19.43 27.00 3.33
CA GLU A 58 -19.78 27.53 4.65
C GLU A 58 -19.68 26.47 5.76
N ASN A 59 -19.87 25.19 5.43
CA ASN A 59 -19.89 24.08 6.38
C ASN A 59 -18.80 23.03 6.13
N SER A 60 -17.54 23.48 6.11
CA SER A 60 -16.37 22.61 5.88
C SER A 60 -16.22 21.49 6.92
N ASN A 61 -16.67 21.67 8.16
CA ASN A 61 -16.64 20.63 9.19
C ASN A 61 -17.67 19.51 8.93
N ALA A 62 -18.88 19.84 8.45
CA ALA A 62 -19.84 18.81 8.06
C ALA A 62 -19.30 17.94 6.91
N LEU A 63 -18.65 18.56 5.92
CA LEU A 63 -17.96 17.83 4.86
C LEU A 63 -16.87 16.92 5.41
N ARG A 64 -15.96 17.42 6.27
CA ARG A 64 -14.90 16.61 6.89
C ARG A 64 -15.49 15.43 7.67
N GLY A 65 -16.52 15.66 8.48
CA GLY A 65 -17.18 14.63 9.28
C GLY A 65 -17.82 13.56 8.40
N PHE A 66 -18.48 13.97 7.32
CA PHE A 66 -19.07 13.03 6.37
C PHE A 66 -18.02 12.23 5.61
N LEU A 67 -16.92 12.85 5.18
CA LEU A 67 -15.80 12.13 4.55
C LEU A 67 -15.17 11.12 5.49
N LEU A 68 -14.98 11.46 6.77
CA LEU A 68 -14.50 10.52 7.78
C LEU A 68 -15.47 9.35 7.96
N HIS A 69 -16.78 9.61 8.00
CA HIS A 69 -17.79 8.56 8.06
C HIS A 69 -17.75 7.64 6.83
N LEU A 70 -17.64 8.20 5.61
CA LEU A 70 -17.50 7.40 4.38
C LEU A 70 -16.26 6.49 4.41
N LEU A 71 -15.13 7.00 4.89
CA LEU A 71 -13.87 6.28 4.88
C LEU A 71 -13.76 5.24 6.00
N LEU A 72 -14.25 5.56 7.21
CA LEU A 72 -14.04 4.73 8.40
C LEU A 72 -15.21 3.78 8.68
N GLU A 73 -16.44 4.26 8.55
CA GLU A 73 -17.65 3.49 8.85
C GLU A 73 -18.16 2.76 7.61
N GLU A 74 -18.39 3.51 6.52
CA GLU A 74 -18.90 2.93 5.28
C GLU A 74 -17.82 2.17 4.50
N LYS A 75 -16.54 2.47 4.77
CA LYS A 75 -15.35 1.88 4.12
C LYS A 75 -15.38 2.00 2.60
N VAL A 76 -15.96 3.09 2.10
CA VAL A 76 -16.00 3.40 0.67
C VAL A 76 -14.75 4.17 0.28
N PRO A 77 -13.94 3.67 -0.67
CA PRO A 77 -12.82 4.43 -1.19
C PRO A 77 -13.34 5.62 -2.00
N VAL A 78 -12.72 6.78 -1.77
CA VAL A 78 -13.05 8.04 -2.46
C VAL A 78 -11.81 8.53 -3.20
N ALA A 79 -11.94 8.79 -4.50
CA ALA A 79 -10.94 9.46 -5.30
C ALA A 79 -11.43 10.85 -5.68
N TYR A 80 -10.53 11.83 -5.70
CA TYR A 80 -10.83 13.19 -6.15
C TYR A 80 -10.14 13.41 -7.48
N THR A 81 -10.87 13.98 -8.44
CA THR A 81 -10.33 14.38 -9.75
C THR A 81 -10.56 15.86 -9.98
N LEU A 82 -9.68 16.48 -10.77
CA LEU A 82 -9.71 17.92 -11.02
C LEU A 82 -10.86 18.33 -11.96
N ASP A 83 -11.10 17.53 -13.00
CA ASP A 83 -12.08 17.78 -14.04
C ASP A 83 -12.43 16.47 -14.78
N GLU A 84 -13.30 16.55 -15.79
CA GLU A 84 -13.72 15.40 -16.60
C GLU A 84 -12.56 14.69 -17.30
N LYS A 85 -11.51 15.43 -17.70
CA LYS A 85 -10.34 14.84 -18.37
C LYS A 85 -9.53 14.02 -17.36
N ASP A 86 -9.33 14.54 -16.15
CA ASP A 86 -8.68 13.82 -15.07
C ASP A 86 -9.48 12.58 -14.66
N THR A 87 -10.81 12.69 -14.52
CA THR A 87 -11.70 11.54 -14.31
C THR A 87 -11.50 10.48 -15.40
N ALA A 88 -11.49 10.87 -16.68
CA ALA A 88 -11.28 9.93 -17.78
C ALA A 88 -9.91 9.24 -17.72
N LEU A 89 -8.86 9.94 -17.30
CA LEU A 89 -7.53 9.34 -17.10
C LEU A 89 -7.52 8.30 -15.97
N PHE A 90 -8.22 8.56 -14.86
CA PHE A 90 -8.40 7.59 -13.77
C PHE A 90 -9.12 6.33 -14.25
N LEU A 91 -10.23 6.50 -14.97
CA LEU A 91 -11.00 5.40 -15.55
C LEU A 91 -10.15 4.58 -16.54
N LEU A 92 -9.38 5.25 -17.40
CA LEU A 92 -8.47 4.60 -18.35
C LEU A 92 -7.38 3.79 -17.64
N LEU A 93 -6.78 4.34 -16.58
CA LEU A 93 -5.77 3.63 -15.79
C LEU A 93 -6.35 2.42 -15.07
N LEU A 94 -7.58 2.54 -14.55
CA LEU A 94 -8.29 1.43 -13.93
C LEU A 94 -8.59 0.33 -14.96
N ALA A 95 -9.04 0.70 -16.16
CA ALA A 95 -9.29 -0.24 -17.25
C ALA A 95 -8.01 -0.99 -17.66
N LYS A 96 -6.89 -0.27 -17.87
CA LYS A 96 -5.58 -0.87 -18.17
C LYS A 96 -5.08 -1.81 -17.08
N LYS A 97 -5.41 -1.53 -15.82
CA LYS A 97 -5.09 -2.40 -14.68
C LYS A 97 -6.14 -3.49 -14.47
N SER A 98 -7.29 -3.48 -15.11
CA SER A 98 -8.31 -4.52 -14.90
C SER A 98 -7.79 -5.89 -15.37
N PRO A 99 -8.09 -7.01 -14.67
CA PRO A 99 -7.60 -8.34 -15.05
C PRO A 99 -7.88 -8.73 -16.51
N PHE A 100 -8.89 -8.14 -17.15
CA PHE A 100 -9.18 -8.29 -18.58
C PHE A 100 -8.01 -7.86 -19.51
N HIS A 101 -7.10 -6.99 -19.04
CA HIS A 101 -5.84 -6.65 -19.72
C HIS A 101 -4.60 -7.32 -19.11
N ARG A 102 -4.72 -8.01 -17.96
CA ARG A 102 -3.61 -8.67 -17.24
C ARG A 102 -3.53 -10.19 -17.42
N ALA A 103 -4.13 -10.75 -18.48
CA ALA A 103 -3.84 -12.15 -18.83
C ALA A 103 -2.37 -12.36 -19.24
N SER A 104 -1.63 -11.30 -19.57
CA SER A 104 -0.24 -11.42 -20.04
C SER A 104 0.81 -10.92 -19.07
N GLU A 105 0.62 -9.82 -18.33
CA GLU A 105 1.73 -9.22 -17.57
C GLU A 105 1.23 -8.49 -16.32
N LEU A 106 2.06 -8.51 -15.27
CA LEU A 106 1.92 -7.81 -13.98
C LEU A 106 1.36 -8.64 -12.82
N SER A 107 2.23 -9.50 -12.30
CA SER A 107 2.28 -9.82 -10.87
C SER A 107 2.49 -8.53 -10.06
N PHE A 108 1.40 -7.87 -9.66
CA PHE A 108 1.42 -6.76 -8.70
C PHE A 108 1.65 -7.30 -7.28
N ARG A 109 2.85 -7.85 -7.02
CA ARG A 109 3.51 -7.71 -5.72
C ARG A 109 4.47 -6.54 -5.93
N GLY A 110 4.19 -5.42 -5.27
CA GLY A 110 4.83 -4.13 -5.52
C GLY A 110 6.33 -4.25 -5.72
N ASN A 111 6.85 -3.54 -6.73
CA ASN A 111 8.26 -3.32 -7.04
C ASN A 111 9.21 -3.92 -5.99
N ARG A 112 9.43 -5.23 -6.03
CA ARG A 112 10.66 -5.78 -5.46
C ARG A 112 11.71 -5.21 -6.39
N ARG A 113 12.46 -4.21 -5.91
CA ARG A 113 13.77 -3.87 -6.49
C ARG A 113 14.42 -5.23 -6.79
N ILE A 114 14.70 -5.51 -8.06
CA ILE A 114 15.33 -6.77 -8.45
C ILE A 114 16.74 -6.69 -7.88
N LEU A 115 16.87 -7.12 -6.63
CA LEU A 115 18.16 -7.19 -5.95
C LEU A 115 18.98 -8.22 -6.73
N ASN A 116 20.20 -7.84 -7.13
CA ASN A 116 21.17 -8.83 -7.59
C ASN A 116 21.54 -9.78 -6.43
N ASP A 117 22.20 -10.90 -6.72
CA ASP A 117 22.47 -11.93 -5.70
C ASP A 117 23.27 -11.40 -4.51
N LYS A 118 24.16 -10.43 -4.73
CA LYS A 118 24.94 -9.78 -3.66
C LYS A 118 24.06 -8.90 -2.78
N GLU A 119 23.18 -8.11 -3.39
CA GLU A 119 22.19 -7.29 -2.67
C GLU A 119 21.20 -8.18 -1.90
N ARG A 120 20.80 -9.34 -2.44
CA ARG A 120 19.96 -10.32 -1.73
C ARG A 120 20.67 -10.91 -0.53
N ALA A 121 21.93 -11.29 -0.67
CA ALA A 121 22.73 -11.79 0.43
C ALA A 121 22.87 -10.74 1.54
N GLN A 122 23.11 -9.48 1.17
CA GLN A 122 23.18 -8.38 2.11
C GLN A 122 21.84 -8.17 2.84
N PHE A 123 20.73 -8.15 2.09
CA PHE A 123 19.38 -7.99 2.62
C PHE A 123 19.00 -9.09 3.61
N ILE A 124 19.37 -10.36 3.34
CA ILE A 124 19.13 -11.47 4.27
C ILE A 124 19.86 -11.24 5.61
N LEU A 125 21.11 -10.76 5.58
CA LEU A 125 21.86 -10.47 6.80
C LEU A 125 21.30 -9.25 7.55
N GLU A 126 20.78 -8.25 6.84
CA GLU A 126 20.13 -7.08 7.46
C GLU A 126 18.81 -7.41 8.18
N GLY A 127 18.25 -8.61 7.96
CA GLY A 127 17.10 -9.10 8.72
C GLY A 127 17.41 -9.43 10.18
N PHE A 128 18.68 -9.56 10.57
CA PHE A 128 19.08 -9.82 11.95
C PHE A 128 19.15 -8.52 12.75
N TYR A 129 18.58 -8.53 13.97
CA TYR A 129 18.62 -7.38 14.85
C TYR A 129 20.07 -6.92 15.12
N GLY A 130 20.32 -5.62 14.93
CA GLY A 130 21.64 -5.02 15.11
C GLY A 130 22.60 -5.18 13.92
N ILE A 131 22.21 -5.88 12.85
CA ILE A 131 22.98 -6.00 11.61
C ILE A 131 22.41 -5.03 10.57
N GLY A 132 23.14 -3.95 10.30
CA GLY A 132 22.81 -3.00 9.23
C GLY A 132 23.72 -3.16 8.00
N PRO A 133 23.52 -2.35 6.94
CA PRO A 133 24.21 -2.49 5.66
C PRO A 133 25.74 -2.60 5.75
N LYS A 134 26.36 -1.76 6.60
CA LYS A 134 27.82 -1.78 6.82
C LYS A 134 28.30 -3.11 7.40
N THR A 135 27.55 -3.67 8.34
CA THR A 135 27.91 -4.92 9.02
C THR A 135 27.65 -6.12 8.12
N ALA A 136 26.53 -6.14 7.39
CA ALA A 136 26.22 -7.17 6.39
C ALA A 136 27.30 -7.23 5.30
N LYS A 137 27.72 -6.07 4.77
CA LYS A 137 28.80 -6.00 3.79
C LYS A 137 30.12 -6.55 4.35
N LYS A 138 30.50 -6.16 5.58
CA LYS A 138 31.71 -6.64 6.26
C LYS A 138 31.71 -8.16 6.44
N LEU A 139 30.57 -8.76 6.78
CA LEU A 139 30.40 -10.20 6.90
C LEU A 139 30.58 -10.89 5.53
N LEU A 140 29.93 -10.38 4.48
CA LEU A 140 30.08 -10.94 3.14
C LEU A 140 31.49 -10.77 2.56
N GLU A 141 32.17 -9.67 2.84
CA GLU A 141 33.56 -9.46 2.45
C GLU A 141 34.52 -10.43 3.15
N LYS A 142 34.28 -10.74 4.44
CA LYS A 142 35.12 -11.67 5.21
C LYS A 142 34.88 -13.14 4.86
N PHE A 143 33.62 -13.53 4.67
CA PHE A 143 33.21 -14.94 4.56
C PHE A 143 32.78 -15.36 3.15
N GLY A 144 32.59 -14.40 2.23
CA GLY A 144 32.34 -14.61 0.81
C GLY A 144 30.88 -14.90 0.43
N ASN A 145 30.16 -15.69 1.23
CA ASN A 145 28.76 -16.04 0.98
C ASN A 145 27.99 -16.31 2.28
N LEU A 146 26.66 -16.37 2.19
CA LEU A 146 25.79 -16.61 3.35
C LEU A 146 26.06 -17.93 4.07
N LYS A 147 26.30 -19.01 3.33
CA LYS A 147 26.57 -20.34 3.93
C LYS A 147 27.76 -20.24 4.88
N ASN A 148 28.85 -19.62 4.42
CA ASN A 148 30.06 -19.43 5.22
C ASN A 148 29.86 -18.46 6.39
N VAL A 149 29.02 -17.43 6.23
CA VAL A 149 28.65 -16.53 7.35
C VAL A 149 27.90 -17.31 8.43
N PHE A 150 26.95 -18.15 8.06
CA PHE A 150 26.11 -18.92 8.98
C PHE A 150 26.79 -20.15 9.56
N SER A 151 27.86 -20.65 8.95
CA SER A 151 28.66 -21.77 9.48
C SER A 151 30.01 -21.32 10.06
N ALA A 152 30.26 -20.02 10.18
CA ALA A 152 31.49 -19.51 10.76
C ALA A 152 31.55 -19.79 12.26
N GLU A 153 32.75 -20.02 12.78
CA GLU A 153 32.97 -20.12 14.23
C GLU A 153 32.53 -18.82 14.93
N ASP A 154 31.78 -18.96 16.03
CA ASP A 154 31.30 -17.87 16.88
C ASP A 154 32.40 -16.86 17.22
N ALA A 155 33.62 -17.34 17.50
CA ALA A 155 34.77 -16.50 17.81
C ALA A 155 35.10 -15.53 16.66
N LYS A 156 35.07 -15.99 15.41
CA LYS A 156 35.36 -15.18 14.21
C LYS A 156 34.25 -14.16 13.94
N ILE A 157 33.00 -14.50 14.22
CA ILE A 157 31.88 -13.55 14.14
C ILE A 157 32.04 -12.47 15.21
N ARG A 158 32.31 -12.86 16.47
CA ARG A 158 32.52 -11.94 17.60
C ARG A 158 33.69 -11.00 17.36
N GLU A 159 34.81 -11.49 16.84
CA GLU A 159 35.97 -10.68 16.47
C GLU A 159 35.59 -9.63 15.41
N LEU A 160 34.79 -10.01 14.42
CA LEU A 160 34.47 -9.13 13.29
C LEU A 160 33.44 -8.04 13.64
N ILE A 161 32.39 -8.37 14.39
CA ILE A 161 31.23 -7.48 14.62
C ILE A 161 30.98 -7.14 16.10
N GLY A 162 31.82 -7.62 17.01
CA GLY A 162 31.81 -7.29 18.42
C GLY A 162 30.49 -7.66 19.11
N LYS A 163 29.95 -6.74 19.92
CA LYS A 163 28.71 -6.93 20.69
C LYS A 163 27.50 -7.33 19.82
N LYS A 164 27.48 -6.94 18.53
CA LYS A 164 26.41 -7.29 17.58
C LYS A 164 26.34 -8.80 17.31
N ALA A 165 27.43 -9.53 17.54
CA ALA A 165 27.47 -10.99 17.37
C ALA A 165 26.54 -11.71 18.34
N ASN A 166 26.29 -11.17 19.53
CA ASN A 166 25.51 -11.85 20.56
C ASN A 166 24.12 -12.22 20.07
N GLU A 167 23.38 -11.23 19.55
CA GLU A 167 22.01 -11.45 19.09
C GLU A 167 21.96 -12.24 17.79
N PHE A 168 22.91 -11.98 16.88
CA PHE A 168 23.05 -12.72 15.63
C PHE A 168 23.23 -14.23 15.89
N LEU A 169 24.19 -14.60 16.75
CA LEU A 169 24.47 -16.00 17.11
C LEU A 169 23.34 -16.63 17.92
N ARG A 170 22.70 -15.87 18.81
CA ARG A 170 21.53 -16.34 19.57
C ARG A 170 20.38 -16.74 18.65
N ILE A 171 20.04 -15.90 17.67
CA ILE A 171 18.98 -16.21 16.69
C ILE A 171 19.39 -17.40 15.82
N LEU A 172 20.65 -17.44 15.37
CA LEU A 172 21.16 -18.48 14.49
C LEU A 172 21.14 -19.87 15.14
N GLY A 173 21.39 -19.96 16.45
CA GLY A 173 21.37 -21.20 17.23
C GLY A 173 20.06 -21.48 17.98
N MET A 174 19.01 -20.68 17.77
CA MET A 174 17.74 -20.86 18.46
C MET A 174 17.00 -22.11 17.93
N ASP A 175 16.68 -23.05 18.82
CA ASP A 175 15.70 -24.09 18.51
C ASP A 175 14.28 -23.52 18.61
N VAL A 176 13.61 -23.45 17.47
CA VAL A 176 12.26 -22.89 17.33
C VAL A 176 11.17 -23.79 17.91
N ASN A 177 11.50 -25.03 18.29
CA ASN A 177 10.56 -25.98 18.89
C ASN A 177 10.60 -25.99 20.42
N THR A 178 11.58 -25.32 21.03
CA THR A 178 11.60 -25.11 22.48
C THR A 178 10.46 -24.16 22.85
N LYS A 179 9.45 -24.68 23.57
CA LYS A 179 8.35 -23.87 24.10
C LYS A 179 8.92 -22.73 24.96
N GLN A 180 8.47 -21.50 24.68
CA GLN A 180 8.72 -20.33 25.54
C GLN A 180 8.16 -20.54 26.94
#